data_AF-A0A7Y0LE68-F1
#
_entry.id   AF-A0A7Y0LE68-F1
#
_cell.length_a   1.000
_cell.length_b   1.000
_cell.length_c   1.000
_cell.angle_alpha   90.00
_cell.angle_beta   90.00
_cell.angle_gamma   90.00
#
_symmetry.space_group_name_H-M   'P 1'
#
loop_
_entity.id
_entity.type
_entity.pdbx_description
1 polymer ?
#
loop_
_entity_poly.entity_id
_entity_poly.type
_entity_poly.pdbx_seq_one_letter_code
_entity_poly.pdbx_strand_id
1 'polypeptide(L)'
;MEVDYTKYSLSELRDCRENIDENAYPERVKIIEEQIAIRIKNGDIKISPKKMTKKESEAFQWAWGNLFLSLVFAFLAISGIVKGSIGNAAKMGNYNISEDPIGFWVVILILALLSGHRLYKSIKGFGGKGI
;
A
#
# COMPACT_ATOMS: atom_id res chain seq x y z
N MET A 1 28.28 1.62 -31.56
CA MET A 1 27.77 0.29 -31.17
C MET A 1 26.29 0.26 -31.46
N GLU A 2 25.83 -0.65 -32.31
CA GLU A 2 24.40 -0.87 -32.53
C GLU A 2 23.83 -1.63 -31.34
N VAL A 3 22.72 -1.14 -30.78
CA VAL A 3 22.07 -1.76 -29.63
C VAL A 3 21.02 -2.73 -30.16
N ASP A 4 21.15 -4.00 -29.79
CA ASP A 4 20.20 -5.05 -30.17
C ASP A 4 19.01 -5.10 -29.21
N TYR A 5 17.92 -4.45 -29.58
CA TYR A 5 16.68 -4.37 -28.80
C TYR A 5 15.85 -5.67 -28.81
N THR A 6 16.22 -6.68 -29.61
CA THR A 6 15.47 -7.94 -29.69
C THR A 6 15.59 -8.78 -28.41
N LYS A 7 16.63 -8.57 -27.62
CA LYS A 7 16.89 -9.29 -26.36
C LYS A 7 16.22 -8.67 -25.13
N TYR A 8 15.66 -7.47 -25.27
CA TYR A 8 15.14 -6.71 -24.15
C TYR A 8 13.75 -7.22 -23.76
N SER A 9 13.48 -7.23 -22.46
CA SER A 9 12.14 -7.43 -21.92
C SER A 9 11.24 -6.20 -22.20
N LEU A 10 9.92 -6.37 -22.14
CA LEU A 10 8.98 -5.26 -22.33
C LEU A 10 9.26 -4.08 -21.39
N SER A 11 9.64 -4.34 -20.13
CA SER A 11 10.00 -3.28 -19.18
C SER A 11 11.26 -2.53 -19.60
N GLU A 12 12.30 -3.26 -20.00
CA GLU A 12 13.56 -2.61 -20.41
C GLU A 12 13.37 -1.78 -21.69
N LEU A 13 12.51 -2.22 -22.61
CA LEU A 13 12.14 -1.43 -23.79
C LEU A 13 11.39 -0.15 -23.42
N ARG A 14 10.50 -0.19 -22.41
CA ARG A 14 9.80 1.00 -21.91
C ARG A 14 10.76 1.97 -21.21
N ASP A 15 11.64 1.46 -20.38
CA ASP A 15 12.67 2.26 -19.71
C ASP A 15 13.60 2.92 -20.76
N CYS A 16 13.99 2.18 -21.81
CA CYS A 16 14.74 2.75 -22.93
C CYS A 16 13.94 3.83 -23.66
N ARG A 17 12.63 3.63 -23.90
CA ARG A 17 11.77 4.62 -24.56
C ARG A 17 11.65 5.92 -23.77
N GLU A 18 11.65 5.85 -22.44
CA GLU A 18 11.54 7.01 -21.55
C GLU A 18 12.85 7.80 -21.42
N ASN A 19 14.01 7.15 -21.61
CA ASN A 19 15.33 7.76 -21.41
C ASN A 19 16.10 8.06 -22.71
N ILE A 20 15.58 7.64 -23.87
CA ILE A 20 16.23 7.90 -25.16
C ILE A 20 15.96 9.32 -25.64
N ASP A 21 17.01 10.00 -26.10
CA ASP A 21 16.88 11.30 -26.75
C ASP A 21 16.30 11.12 -28.16
N GLU A 22 15.01 11.41 -28.29
CA GLU A 22 14.25 11.27 -29.54
C GLU A 22 14.78 12.14 -30.67
N ASN A 23 15.41 13.28 -30.33
CA ASN A 23 15.93 14.21 -31.33
C ASN A 23 17.28 13.74 -31.90
N ALA A 24 18.08 13.08 -31.06
CA ALA A 24 19.39 12.58 -31.46
C ALA A 24 19.33 11.22 -32.18
N TYR A 25 18.36 10.36 -31.84
CA TYR A 25 18.28 8.98 -32.34
C TYR A 25 16.86 8.52 -32.72
N PRO A 26 16.21 9.18 -33.68
CA PRO A 26 14.83 8.86 -34.09
C PRO A 26 14.69 7.44 -34.67
N GLU A 27 15.75 6.88 -35.26
CA GLU A 27 15.77 5.52 -35.79
C GLU A 27 15.64 4.46 -34.70
N ARG A 28 16.23 4.71 -33.52
CA ARG A 28 16.20 3.77 -32.39
C ARG A 28 14.85 3.78 -31.70
N VAL A 29 14.20 4.94 -31.64
CA VAL A 29 12.83 5.07 -31.11
C VAL A 29 11.88 4.17 -31.89
N LYS A 30 11.93 4.20 -33.22
CA LYS A 30 11.09 3.33 -34.08
C LYS A 30 11.30 1.85 -33.80
N ILE A 31 12.56 1.42 -33.68
CA ILE A 31 12.89 0.01 -33.38
C ILE A 31 12.35 -0.40 -32.01
N ILE A 32 12.49 0.46 -30.99
CA ILE A 32 11.96 0.20 -29.65
C ILE A 32 10.42 0.09 -29.70
N GLU A 33 9.74 0.99 -30.38
CA GLU A 33 8.28 0.99 -30.52
C GLU A 33 7.76 -0.25 -31.26
N GLU A 34 8.41 -0.66 -32.36
CA GLU A 34 8.09 -1.90 -33.07
C GLU A 34 8.26 -3.13 -32.17
N GLN A 35 9.36 -3.19 -31.42
CA GLN A 35 9.64 -4.30 -30.50
C GLN A 35 8.66 -4.35 -29.32
N ILE A 36 8.17 -3.19 -28.86
CA ILE A 36 7.08 -3.10 -27.87
C ILE A 36 5.77 -3.60 -28.48
N ALA A 37 5.40 -3.15 -29.68
CA ALA A 37 4.17 -3.55 -30.36
C ALA A 37 4.13 -5.07 -30.63
N ILE A 38 5.25 -5.66 -31.06
CA ILE A 38 5.38 -7.11 -31.29
C ILE A 38 5.14 -7.89 -29.99
N ARG A 39 5.73 -7.46 -28.86
CA ARG A 39 5.57 -8.13 -27.56
C ARG A 39 4.17 -7.98 -26.97
N ILE A 40 3.53 -6.83 -27.17
CA ILE A 40 2.11 -6.64 -26.79
C ILE A 40 1.21 -7.56 -27.61
N LYS A 41 1.42 -7.64 -28.94
CA LYS A 41 0.63 -8.50 -29.84
C LYS A 41 0.82 -10.00 -29.56
N ASN A 42 2.03 -10.40 -29.18
CA ASN A 42 2.36 -11.79 -28.87
C ASN A 42 1.90 -12.24 -27.47
N GLY A 43 1.19 -11.39 -26.72
CA GLY A 43 0.67 -11.75 -25.40
C GLY A 43 1.75 -11.90 -24.33
N ASP A 44 2.94 -11.35 -24.56
CA ASP A 44 4.06 -11.31 -23.61
C ASP A 44 3.80 -10.24 -22.53
N ILE A 45 2.59 -10.29 -21.93
CA ILE A 45 2.23 -9.61 -20.71
C ILE A 45 2.92 -10.35 -19.55
N LYS A 46 4.25 -10.47 -19.63
CA LYS A 46 5.05 -10.54 -18.43
C LYS A 46 5.03 -9.12 -17.90
N ILE A 47 4.03 -8.85 -17.04
CA ILE A 47 4.09 -7.74 -16.10
C ILE A 47 5.39 -7.97 -15.36
N SER A 48 6.47 -7.36 -15.85
CA SER A 48 7.71 -7.25 -15.10
C SER A 48 7.27 -6.65 -13.78
N PRO A 49 7.40 -7.36 -12.65
CA PRO A 49 6.99 -6.81 -11.38
C PRO A 49 7.78 -5.53 -11.24
N LYS A 50 7.09 -4.38 -11.31
CA LYS A 50 7.69 -3.07 -11.11
C LYS A 50 8.51 -3.22 -9.83
N LYS A 51 9.84 -3.23 -9.95
CA LYS A 51 10.72 -3.41 -8.79
C LYS A 51 10.45 -2.21 -7.91
N MET A 52 9.57 -2.38 -6.93
CA MET A 52 9.33 -1.35 -5.92
C MET A 52 10.70 -1.04 -5.35
N THR A 53 11.05 0.23 -5.38
CA THR A 53 12.28 0.65 -4.72
C THR A 53 12.15 0.31 -3.23
N LYS A 54 13.26 -0.01 -2.57
CA LYS A 54 13.25 -0.38 -1.14
C LYS A 54 12.48 0.64 -0.27
N LYS A 55 12.53 1.92 -0.65
CA LYS A 55 11.79 3.01 -0.01
C LYS A 55 10.26 2.93 -0.22
N GLU A 56 9.80 2.54 -1.40
CA GLU A 56 8.37 2.34 -1.68
C GLU A 56 7.83 1.13 -0.92
N SER A 57 8.59 0.03 -0.83
CA SER A 57 8.13 -1.15 -0.09
C SER A 57 8.05 -0.88 1.41
N GLU A 58 9.01 -0.15 1.99
CA GLU A 58 8.99 0.25 3.40
C GLU A 58 7.80 1.18 3.72
N ALA A 59 7.52 2.16 2.86
CA ALA A 59 6.36 3.04 3.03
C ALA A 59 5.02 2.28 2.93
N PHE A 60 4.93 1.35 1.98
CA PHE A 60 3.76 0.51 1.80
C PHE A 60 3.55 -0.46 2.98
N GLN A 61 4.61 -1.10 3.47
CA GLN A 61 4.55 -1.94 4.67
C GLN A 61 4.15 -1.14 5.91
N TRP A 62 4.68 0.08 6.06
CA TRP A 62 4.30 0.97 7.15
C TRP A 62 2.83 1.38 7.10
N ALA A 63 2.31 1.70 5.90
CA ALA A 63 0.90 2.04 5.72
C ALA A 63 0.00 0.85 6.07
N TRP A 64 0.33 -0.34 5.54
CA TRP A 64 -0.39 -1.59 5.85
C TRP A 64 -0.38 -1.95 7.33
N GLY A 65 0.75 -1.79 8.02
CA GLY A 65 0.83 -2.04 9.46
C GLY A 65 -0.11 -1.13 10.26
N ASN A 66 -0.22 0.14 9.88
CA ASN A 66 -1.16 1.06 10.53
C ASN A 66 -2.63 0.74 10.18
N LEU A 67 -2.92 0.32 8.95
CA LEU A 67 -4.26 -0.12 8.55
C LEU A 67 -4.70 -1.36 9.35
N PHE A 68 -3.84 -2.37 9.43
CA PHE A 68 -4.11 -3.58 10.19
C PHE A 68 -4.36 -3.26 11.67
N LEU A 69 -3.51 -2.43 12.28
CA LEU A 69 -3.68 -2.06 13.68
C LEU A 69 -4.98 -1.25 13.92
N SER A 70 -5.35 -0.38 12.96
CA SER A 70 -6.63 0.34 12.99
C SER A 70 -7.82 -0.62 13.02
N LEU A 71 -7.78 -1.66 12.17
CA LEU A 71 -8.83 -2.68 12.10
C LEU A 71 -8.92 -3.48 13.40
N VAL A 72 -7.80 -3.84 14.01
CA VAL A 72 -7.77 -4.53 15.32
C VAL A 72 -8.48 -3.69 16.39
N PHE A 73 -8.16 -2.41 16.50
CA PHE A 73 -8.82 -1.54 17.49
C PHE A 73 -10.31 -1.36 17.22
N ALA A 74 -10.72 -1.20 15.97
CA ALA A 74 -12.13 -1.13 15.59
C ALA A 74 -12.86 -2.43 15.94
N PHE A 75 -12.26 -3.58 15.63
CA PHE A 75 -12.82 -4.90 15.94
C PHE A 75 -12.97 -5.11 17.45
N LEU A 76 -11.99 -4.71 18.26
CA LEU A 76 -12.08 -4.77 19.72
C LEU A 76 -13.20 -3.88 20.26
N ALA A 77 -13.35 -2.66 19.73
CA ALA A 77 -14.42 -1.76 20.13
C ALA A 77 -15.80 -2.35 19.80
N ILE A 78 -16.00 -2.82 18.57
CA ILE A 78 -17.26 -3.42 18.12
C ILE A 78 -17.57 -4.68 18.94
N SER A 79 -16.57 -5.55 19.14
CA SER A 79 -16.73 -6.76 19.96
C SER A 79 -17.11 -6.44 21.40
N GLY A 80 -16.51 -5.39 21.97
CA GLY A 80 -16.85 -4.88 23.29
C GLY A 80 -18.29 -4.39 23.39
N ILE A 81 -18.75 -3.61 22.39
CA ILE A 81 -20.13 -3.12 22.29
C ILE A 81 -21.12 -4.28 22.19
N VAL A 82 -20.86 -5.26 21.31
CA VAL A 82 -21.74 -6.42 21.11
C VAL A 82 -21.83 -7.28 22.38
N LYS A 83 -20.71 -7.46 23.10
CA LYS A 83 -20.69 -8.22 24.36
C LYS A 83 -21.19 -7.41 25.57
N GLY A 84 -21.27 -6.10 25.47
CA GLY A 84 -21.51 -5.20 26.61
C GLY A 84 -20.40 -5.22 27.66
N SER A 85 -19.21 -5.74 27.31
CA SER A 85 -18.09 -5.97 28.22
C SER A 85 -16.75 -5.88 27.51
N ILE A 86 -15.77 -5.22 28.13
CA ILE A 86 -14.39 -5.10 27.66
C ILE A 86 -13.42 -5.55 28.74
N GLY A 87 -12.43 -6.36 28.36
CA GLY A 87 -11.37 -6.80 29.25
C GLY A 87 -10.56 -5.63 29.82
N ASN A 88 -10.41 -5.59 31.14
CA ASN A 88 -9.51 -4.66 31.80
C ASN A 88 -8.20 -5.39 32.11
N ALA A 89 -7.12 -5.05 31.40
CA ALA A 89 -5.82 -5.64 31.69
C ALA A 89 -5.20 -5.12 33.00
N ALA A 90 -5.62 -3.93 33.46
CA ALA A 90 -5.03 -3.26 34.62
C ALA A 90 -5.68 -3.65 35.96
N LYS A 91 -6.94 -4.08 35.94
CA LYS A 91 -7.63 -4.72 37.07
C LYS A 91 -8.14 -6.05 36.55
N MET A 92 -7.75 -7.18 37.14
CA MET A 92 -8.27 -8.52 36.80
C MET A 92 -9.81 -8.52 36.83
N GLY A 93 -10.45 -8.15 35.73
CA GLY A 93 -11.87 -7.81 35.66
C GLY A 93 -12.21 -7.16 34.32
N ASN A 94 -13.48 -6.80 34.14
CA ASN A 94 -13.97 -6.23 32.89
C ASN A 94 -14.67 -4.88 33.15
N TYR A 95 -14.59 -3.96 32.19
CA TYR A 95 -15.51 -2.85 32.11
C TYR A 95 -16.82 -3.35 31.51
N ASN A 96 -17.90 -3.28 32.29
CA ASN A 96 -19.23 -3.71 31.85
C ASN A 96 -20.15 -2.51 31.69
N ILE A 97 -21.01 -2.55 30.68
CA ILE A 97 -21.98 -1.47 30.43
C ILE A 97 -22.98 -1.29 31.59
N SER A 98 -23.25 -2.35 32.36
CA SER A 98 -24.21 -2.34 33.47
C SER A 98 -23.61 -1.91 34.81
N GLU A 99 -22.34 -2.24 35.05
CA GLU A 99 -21.67 -2.01 36.35
C GLU A 99 -20.82 -0.73 36.34
N ASP A 100 -20.13 -0.45 35.23
CA ASP A 100 -19.33 0.76 35.03
C ASP A 100 -19.52 1.30 33.61
N PRO A 101 -20.67 1.95 33.34
CA PRO A 101 -20.99 2.47 32.02
C PRO A 101 -19.98 3.52 31.55
N ILE A 102 -19.49 4.35 32.47
CA ILE A 102 -18.56 5.44 32.17
C ILE A 102 -17.21 4.84 31.76
N GLY A 103 -16.64 3.94 32.57
CA GLY A 103 -15.39 3.28 32.23
C GLY A 103 -15.47 2.51 30.91
N PHE A 104 -16.58 1.81 30.67
CA PHE A 104 -16.84 1.12 29.40
C PHE A 104 -16.79 2.07 28.20
N TRP A 105 -17.55 3.17 28.23
CA TRP A 105 -17.60 4.11 27.11
C TRP A 105 -16.29 4.89 26.93
N VAL A 106 -15.56 5.18 28.01
CA VAL A 106 -14.23 5.79 27.93
C VAL A 106 -13.27 4.88 27.17
N VAL A 107 -13.26 3.58 27.46
CA VAL A 107 -12.39 2.63 26.74
C VAL A 107 -12.79 2.50 25.27
N ILE A 108 -14.09 2.47 24.96
CA ILE A 108 -14.59 2.49 23.57
C ILE A 108 -14.13 3.76 22.84
N LEU A 109 -14.24 4.92 23.47
CA LEU A 109 -13.78 6.19 22.91
C LEU A 109 -12.27 6.15 22.61
N ILE A 110 -11.46 5.64 23.54
CA ILE A 110 -10.01 5.50 23.36
C ILE A 110 -9.70 4.59 22.16
N LEU A 111 -10.37 3.43 22.06
CA LEU A 111 -10.19 2.51 20.94
C LEU A 111 -10.59 3.15 19.60
N ALA A 112 -11.70 3.90 19.56
CA ALA A 112 -12.14 4.62 18.37
C ALA A 112 -11.15 5.70 17.95
N LEU A 113 -10.61 6.48 18.88
CA LEU A 113 -9.60 7.50 18.62
C LEU A 113 -8.29 6.89 18.11
N LEU A 114 -7.83 5.81 18.74
CA LEU A 114 -6.63 5.09 18.31
C LEU A 114 -6.81 4.49 16.91
N SER A 115 -7.96 3.89 16.64
CA SER A 115 -8.31 3.37 15.32
C SER A 115 -8.27 4.49 14.27
N GLY A 116 -9.03 5.58 14.49
CA GLY A 116 -9.07 6.71 13.55
C GLY A 116 -7.71 7.35 13.30
N HIS A 117 -6.91 7.56 14.34
CA HIS A 117 -5.56 8.11 14.20
C HIS A 117 -4.62 7.19 13.39
N ARG A 118 -4.71 5.87 13.58
CA ARG A 118 -3.93 4.89 12.80
C ARG A 118 -4.39 4.81 11.35
N LEU A 119 -5.71 4.85 11.11
CA LEU A 119 -6.27 4.92 9.77
C LEU A 119 -5.80 6.17 9.03
N TYR A 120 -5.85 7.34 9.68
CA TYR A 120 -5.35 8.59 9.11
C TYR A 120 -3.88 8.49 8.71
N LYS A 121 -3.03 7.92 9.58
CA LYS A 121 -1.61 7.66 9.26
C LYS A 121 -1.46 6.71 8.08
N SER A 122 -2.25 5.65 8.01
CA SER A 122 -2.25 4.71 6.88
C SER A 122 -2.61 5.40 5.56
N ILE A 123 -3.68 6.21 5.54
CA ILE A 123 -4.11 6.94 4.34
C ILE A 123 -3.02 7.91 3.89
N LYS A 124 -2.39 8.63 4.82
CA LYS A 124 -1.26 9.50 4.51
C LYS A 124 -0.03 8.71 4.01
N GLY A 125 0.19 7.51 4.54
CA GLY A 125 1.25 6.61 4.09
C GLY A 125 1.04 6.09 2.67
N PHE A 126 -0.21 5.81 2.29
CA PHE A 126 -0.57 5.43 0.92
C PHE A 126 -0.59 6.63 -0.04
N GLY A 127 -1.02 7.80 0.42
CA GLY A 127 -1.15 9.02 -0.39
C GLY A 127 0.08 9.91 -0.43
N GLY A 128 1.18 9.55 0.26
CA GLY A 128 2.27 10.47 0.57
C GLY A 128 3.65 9.96 0.17
N LYS A 129 3.91 9.87 -1.14
CA LYS A 129 5.13 10.35 -1.83
C LYS A 129 4.97 10.19 -3.33
N GLY A 130 4.42 11.24 -3.93
CA GLY A 130 4.38 11.50 -5.37
C GLY A 130 4.49 12.99 -5.64
N ILE A 131 5.37 13.69 -4.90
CA ILE A 131 6.02 14.98 -5.23
C ILE A 131 7.39 14.95 -4.55
#